data_AF-A0A1M3FWW5-F1
#
_entry.id   AF-A0A1M3FWW5-F1
#
_cell.length_a   1.000
_cell.length_b   1.000
_cell.length_c   1.000
_cell.angle_alpha   90.00
_cell.angle_beta   90.00
_cell.angle_gamma   90.00
#
_symmetry.space_group_name_H-M   'P 1'
#
loop_
_entity.id
_entity.type
_entity.pdbx_description
1 polymer ?
#
loop_
_entity_poly.entity_id
_entity_poly.type
_entity_poly.pdbx_seq_one_letter_code
_entity_poly.pdbx_strand_id
1 'polypeptide(L)'
;MEEAYKLYKCRLRWDNFSGKTARNVKQDFYAKVFMMSICACLSHPIEQKVRQESQAAKNRHPRQINRTSALAFYRKIWVYLWIKPKPKILAILSKFLAKTTDIVRPGRKFERKKLPKKPPSMQYKQL
;
A
#
# COMPACT_ATOMS: atom_id res chain seq x y z
N MET A 1 -0.22 -7.87 13.99
CA MET A 1 -1.62 -8.20 13.63
C MET A 1 -2.43 -6.95 13.21
N GLU A 2 -2.51 -5.90 14.03
CA GLU A 2 -3.43 -4.77 13.78
C GLU A 2 -3.11 -3.90 12.53
N GLU A 3 -1.84 -3.66 12.22
CA GLU A 3 -1.46 -2.87 11.02
C GLU A 3 -1.82 -3.57 9.70
N ALA A 4 -1.64 -4.89 9.65
CA ALA A 4 -2.03 -5.69 8.50
C ALA A 4 -3.56 -5.59 8.29
N TYR A 5 -4.35 -5.75 9.37
CA TYR A 5 -5.80 -5.60 9.31
C TYR A 5 -6.24 -4.22 8.80
N LYS A 6 -5.62 -3.14 9.29
CA LYS A 6 -5.87 -1.78 8.79
C LYS A 6 -5.56 -1.63 7.30
N LEU A 7 -4.51 -2.28 6.83
CA LEU A 7 -4.14 -2.25 5.41
C LEU A 7 -5.18 -2.99 4.56
N TYR A 8 -5.60 -4.18 4.98
CA TYR A 8 -6.63 -4.98 4.31
C TYR A 8 -8.01 -4.29 4.31
N LYS A 9 -8.53 -3.92 5.47
CA LYS A 9 -9.88 -3.35 5.57
C LYS A 9 -9.94 -1.92 5.04
N CYS A 10 -9.03 -1.04 5.46
CA CYS A 10 -9.14 0.38 5.14
C CYS A 10 -8.44 0.80 3.84
N ARG A 11 -7.34 0.16 3.42
CA ARG A 11 -6.57 0.61 2.24
C ARG A 11 -6.92 -0.19 1.00
N LEU A 12 -6.98 -1.50 1.12
CA LEU A 12 -7.38 -2.38 0.03
C LEU A 12 -8.89 -2.32 -0.23
N ARG A 13 -9.70 -2.00 0.80
CA ARG A 13 -11.17 -2.07 0.78
C ARG A 13 -11.63 -3.47 0.38
N TRP A 14 -11.30 -4.44 1.22
CA TRP A 14 -11.60 -5.85 0.94
C TRP A 14 -13.11 -6.06 0.72
N ASP A 15 -13.90 -5.44 1.57
CA ASP A 15 -15.36 -5.41 1.59
C ASP A 15 -16.02 -4.79 0.36
N ASN A 16 -15.31 -3.96 -0.42
CA ASN A 16 -15.88 -3.32 -1.60
C ASN A 16 -15.74 -4.21 -2.86
N PHE A 17 -16.76 -5.03 -3.14
CA PHE A 17 -16.80 -5.92 -4.31
C PHE A 17 -17.42 -5.25 -5.55
N SER A 18 -17.01 -5.69 -6.73
CA SER A 18 -17.47 -5.20 -8.03
C SER A 18 -18.81 -5.83 -8.47
N GLY A 19 -19.22 -6.94 -7.86
CA GLY A 19 -20.47 -7.61 -8.19
C GLY A 19 -21.03 -8.46 -7.06
N LYS A 20 -22.31 -8.80 -7.17
CA LYS A 20 -23.09 -9.50 -6.12
C LYS A 20 -23.01 -11.03 -6.21
N THR A 21 -22.59 -11.57 -7.35
CA THR A 21 -22.49 -13.02 -7.56
C THR A 21 -21.31 -13.59 -6.78
N ALA A 22 -21.47 -14.79 -6.19
CA ALA A 22 -20.40 -15.48 -5.47
C ALA A 22 -19.10 -15.63 -6.29
N ARG A 23 -19.21 -15.80 -7.61
CA ARG A 23 -18.06 -15.84 -8.52
C ARG A 23 -17.28 -14.52 -8.56
N ASN A 24 -17.98 -13.39 -8.67
CA ASN A 24 -17.35 -12.07 -8.74
C ASN A 24 -16.69 -11.73 -7.39
N VAL A 25 -17.34 -12.06 -6.27
CA VAL A 25 -16.77 -11.90 -4.92
C VAL A 25 -15.46 -12.68 -4.79
N LYS A 26 -15.45 -13.96 -5.23
CA LYS A 26 -14.23 -14.79 -5.23
C LYS A 26 -13.15 -14.20 -6.12
N GLN A 27 -13.47 -13.79 -7.34
CA GLN A 27 -12.50 -13.20 -8.26
C GLN A 27 -11.87 -11.92 -7.69
N ASP A 28 -12.67 -11.02 -7.15
CA ASP A 28 -12.21 -9.78 -6.53
C ASP A 28 -11.31 -10.04 -5.31
N PHE A 29 -11.68 -11.03 -4.49
CA PHE A 29 -10.87 -11.47 -3.36
C PHE A 29 -9.47 -11.87 -3.83
N TYR A 30 -9.39 -12.79 -4.79
CA TYR A 30 -8.10 -13.29 -5.28
C TYR A 30 -7.30 -12.19 -5.99
N ALA A 31 -7.94 -11.36 -6.81
CA ALA A 31 -7.27 -10.24 -7.48
C ALA A 31 -6.64 -9.25 -6.49
N LYS A 32 -7.37 -8.92 -5.41
CA LYS A 32 -6.87 -8.01 -4.37
C LYS A 32 -5.70 -8.61 -3.58
N VAL A 33 -5.79 -9.88 -3.19
CA VAL A 33 -4.70 -10.58 -2.48
C VAL A 33 -3.46 -10.73 -3.37
N PHE A 34 -3.66 -11.07 -4.64
CA PHE A 34 -2.60 -11.20 -5.62
C PHE A 34 -1.87 -9.87 -5.84
N MET A 35 -2.62 -8.77 -6.01
CA MET A 35 -2.06 -7.43 -6.11
C MET A 35 -1.22 -7.03 -4.89
N MET A 36 -1.70 -7.34 -3.68
CA MET A 36 -0.92 -7.09 -2.47
C MET A 36 0.38 -7.91 -2.41
N SER A 37 0.31 -9.17 -2.81
CA SER A 37 1.47 -10.07 -2.80
C SER A 37 2.54 -9.56 -3.76
N ILE A 38 2.16 -9.19 -4.99
CA ILE A 38 3.10 -8.61 -5.97
C ILE A 38 3.65 -7.27 -5.51
N CYS A 39 2.80 -6.40 -4.95
CA CYS A 39 3.24 -5.13 -4.37
C CYS A 39 4.33 -5.36 -3.32
N ALA A 40 4.17 -6.36 -2.45
CA ALA A 40 5.17 -6.71 -1.44
C ALA A 40 6.46 -7.22 -2.08
N CYS A 41 6.37 -8.17 -3.03
CA CYS A 41 7.54 -8.73 -3.72
C CYS A 41 8.36 -7.66 -4.44
N LEU A 42 7.69 -6.78 -5.21
CA LEU A 42 8.34 -5.73 -5.99
C LEU A 42 8.87 -4.58 -5.12
N SER A 43 8.25 -4.32 -3.96
CA SER A 43 8.71 -3.29 -3.03
C SER A 43 9.87 -3.75 -2.14
N HIS A 44 10.02 -5.07 -1.92
CA HIS A 44 11.05 -5.64 -1.06
C HIS A 44 12.49 -5.17 -1.37
N PRO A 45 13.00 -5.25 -2.62
CA PRO A 45 14.37 -4.82 -2.92
C PRO A 45 14.57 -3.31 -2.73
N ILE A 46 13.52 -2.51 -2.92
CA ILE A 46 13.56 -1.05 -2.73
C ILE A 46 13.56 -0.72 -1.24
N GLU A 47 12.78 -1.46 -0.44
CA GLU A 47 12.71 -1.28 1.01
C GLU A 47 14.07 -1.60 1.66
N GLN A 48 14.76 -2.63 1.18
CA GLN A 48 16.12 -2.95 1.59
C GLN A 48 17.10 -1.81 1.28
N LYS A 49 17.07 -1.25 0.06
CA LYS A 49 17.91 -0.11 -0.32
C LYS A 49 17.65 1.12 0.54
N VAL A 50 16.39 1.49 0.73
CA VAL A 50 15.99 2.63 1.58
C VAL A 50 16.48 2.44 3.03
N ARG A 51 16.41 1.21 3.54
CA ARG A 51 16.90 0.90 4.89
C ARG A 51 18.42 1.03 4.99
N GLN A 52 19.16 0.53 4.00
CA GLN A 52 20.62 0.65 3.92
C GLN A 52 21.06 2.12 3.83
N GLU A 53 20.46 2.90 2.93
CA GLU A 53 20.72 4.34 2.79
C GLU A 53 20.44 5.10 4.10
N SER A 54 19.35 4.74 4.79
CA SER A 54 19.00 5.36 6.06
C SER A 54 20.01 5.06 7.17
N GLN A 55 20.63 3.87 7.16
CA GLN A 55 21.68 3.50 8.10
C GLN A 55 23.00 4.20 7.77
N ALA A 56 23.38 4.24 6.48
CA ALA A 56 24.58 4.91 6.01
C ALA A 56 24.57 6.41 6.31
N ALA A 57 23.42 7.06 6.13
CA ALA A 57 23.24 8.49 6.42
C ALA A 57 23.23 8.82 7.93
N LYS A 58 23.34 7.83 8.82
CA LYS A 58 23.22 7.98 10.29
C LYS A 58 22.01 8.82 10.71
N ASN A 59 20.89 8.67 9.99
CA ASN A 59 19.67 9.40 10.31
C ASN A 59 19.21 9.06 11.73
N ARG A 60 18.76 10.07 12.49
CA ARG A 60 18.23 9.90 13.86
C ARG A 60 17.12 8.83 13.95
N HIS A 61 16.40 8.61 12.84
CA HIS A 61 15.31 7.66 12.76
C HIS A 61 15.38 6.87 11.45
N PRO A 62 15.13 5.54 11.49
CA PRO A 62 15.09 4.73 10.28
C PRO A 62 13.91 5.13 9.39
N ARG A 63 14.12 5.06 8.08
CA ARG A 63 13.07 5.28 7.06
C ARG A 63 12.51 3.96 6.56
N GLN A 64 11.23 3.96 6.25
CA GLN A 64 10.53 2.86 5.59
C GLN A 64 9.72 3.37 4.41
N ILE A 65 9.36 2.49 3.48
CA ILE A 65 8.48 2.87 2.37
C ILE A 65 7.07 3.14 2.90
N ASN A 66 6.42 4.17 2.36
CA ASN A 66 5.01 4.41 2.65
C ASN A 66 4.14 3.36 1.92
N ARG A 67 3.74 2.32 2.66
CA ARG A 67 2.93 1.21 2.14
C ARG A 67 1.58 1.65 1.56
N THR A 68 0.99 2.72 2.07
CA THR A 68 -0.30 3.23 1.56
C THR A 68 -0.10 3.86 0.19
N SER A 69 0.91 4.71 0.04
CA SER A 69 1.25 5.34 -1.23
C SER A 69 1.70 4.31 -2.27
N ALA A 70 2.46 3.30 -1.85
CA ALA A 70 2.81 2.16 -2.69
C ALA A 70 1.56 1.49 -3.23
N LEU A 71 0.65 1.03 -2.37
CA LEU A 71 -0.57 0.33 -2.76
C LEU A 71 -1.46 1.18 -3.69
N ALA A 72 -1.58 2.49 -3.42
CA ALA A 72 -2.35 3.41 -4.26
C ALA A 72 -1.75 3.54 -5.68
N PHE A 73 -0.42 3.56 -5.77
CA PHE A 73 0.29 3.61 -7.04
C PHE A 73 0.15 2.28 -7.82
N TYR A 74 0.31 1.14 -7.15
CA TYR A 74 0.08 -0.18 -7.75
C TYR A 74 -1.33 -0.32 -8.31
N ARG A 75 -2.37 0.14 -7.59
CA ARG A 75 -3.74 0.13 -8.12
C ARG A 75 -3.90 0.90 -9.43
N LYS A 76 -3.20 2.02 -9.59
CA LYS A 76 -3.26 2.83 -10.83
C LYS A 76 -2.54 2.15 -11.99
N ILE A 77 -1.43 1.48 -11.70
CA ILE A 77 -0.57 0.87 -12.72
C ILE A 77 -0.95 -0.58 -13.01
N TRP A 78 -1.76 -1.21 -12.16
CA TRP A 78 -2.09 -2.63 -12.20
C TRP A 78 -2.43 -3.14 -13.61
N VAL A 79 -3.35 -2.46 -14.29
CA VAL A 79 -3.77 -2.81 -15.67
C VAL A 79 -2.60 -2.70 -16.65
N TYR A 80 -1.80 -1.63 -16.56
CA TYR A 80 -0.65 -1.41 -17.43
C TYR A 80 0.47 -2.43 -17.20
N LEU A 81 0.63 -2.95 -15.97
CA LEU A 81 1.61 -3.98 -15.65
C LEU A 81 1.37 -5.26 -16.45
N TRP A 82 0.09 -5.60 -16.69
CA TRP A 82 -0.31 -6.87 -17.31
C TRP A 82 -0.66 -6.77 -18.78
N ILE A 83 -1.35 -5.71 -19.22
CA ILE A 83 -1.84 -5.61 -20.61
C ILE A 83 -0.75 -5.12 -21.57
N LYS A 84 0.09 -4.16 -21.14
CA LYS A 84 1.18 -3.60 -21.95
C LYS A 84 2.43 -3.38 -21.08
N PRO A 85 3.12 -4.46 -20.66
CA PRO A 85 4.30 -4.33 -19.81
C PRO A 85 5.37 -3.53 -20.55
N LYS A 86 5.66 -2.34 -20.03
CA LYS A 86 6.79 -1.54 -20.46
C LYS A 86 7.85 -1.58 -19.36
N PRO A 87 9.10 -1.94 -19.64
CA PRO A 87 10.16 -1.99 -18.63
C PRO A 87 10.35 -0.62 -17.93
N LYS A 88 10.03 0.47 -18.63
CA LYS A 88 10.01 1.83 -18.08
C LYS A 88 9.07 2.00 -16.88
N ILE A 89 7.98 1.25 -16.81
CA ILE A 89 7.00 1.34 -15.71
C ILE A 89 7.63 0.87 -14.40
N LEU A 90 8.40 -0.22 -14.42
CA LEU A 90 9.10 -0.72 -13.24
C LEU A 90 10.15 0.27 -12.74
N ALA A 91 10.84 0.96 -13.67
CA ALA A 91 11.80 2.01 -13.31
C ALA A 91 11.12 3.26 -12.73
N ILE A 92 9.95 3.64 -13.23
CA ILE A 92 9.16 4.75 -12.66
C ILE A 92 8.67 4.35 -11.26
N LEU A 93 8.22 3.11 -11.11
CA LEU A 93 7.75 2.56 -9.84
C LEU A 93 8.85 2.54 -8.78
N SER A 94 10.05 2.08 -9.13
CA SER A 94 11.17 2.06 -8.20
C SER A 94 11.55 3.46 -7.74
N LYS A 95 11.62 4.43 -8.66
CA LYS A 95 11.87 5.85 -8.34
C LYS A 95 10.78 6.43 -7.43
N PHE A 96 9.51 6.15 -7.72
CA PHE A 96 8.39 6.64 -6.91
C PHE A 96 8.41 6.09 -5.48
N LEU A 97 8.67 4.79 -5.33
CA LEU A 97 8.74 4.12 -4.04
C LEU A 97 9.94 4.58 -3.21
N ALA A 98 11.11 4.77 -3.83
CA ALA A 98 12.29 5.30 -3.15
C ALA A 98 12.07 6.73 -2.65
N LYS A 99 11.35 7.56 -3.43
CA LYS A 99 11.01 8.94 -3.02
C LYS A 99 9.99 8.98 -1.89
N THR A 100 9.04 8.04 -1.87
CA THR A 100 7.90 8.07 -0.95
C THR A 100 8.17 7.24 0.31
N THR A 101 8.88 7.83 1.25
CA THR A 101 9.29 7.16 2.49
C THR A 101 8.77 7.89 3.73
N ASP A 102 8.41 7.11 4.74
CA ASP A 102 7.97 7.57 6.05
C ASP A 102 9.09 7.33 7.07
N ILE A 103 9.19 8.23 8.05
CA ILE A 103 10.14 8.10 9.17
C ILE A 103 9.52 7.24 10.28
N VAL A 104 10.21 6.18 10.69
CA VAL A 104 9.82 5.33 11.82
C VAL A 104 10.46 5.87 13.09
N ARG A 105 9.63 6.28 14.04
CA ARG A 105 10.09 6.81 15.35
C ARG A 105 9.83 5.75 16.43
N PRO A 106 10.82 4.92 16.78
CA PRO A 106 10.66 3.96 17.87
C PRO A 106 10.48 4.70 19.20
N GLY A 107 9.62 4.18 20.08
CA GLY A 107 9.47 4.70 21.45
C GLY A 107 8.74 6.05 21.58
N ARG A 108 7.65 6.28 20.83
CA ARG A 108 6.81 7.47 21.06
C ARG A 108 6.26 7.48 22.48
N LYS A 109 6.66 8.47 23.30
CA LYS A 109 6.15 8.69 24.66
C LYS A 109 4.73 9.28 24.70
N PHE A 110 4.33 10.03 23.68
CA PHE A 110 3.00 10.63 23.58
C PHE A 110 2.19 9.94 22.48
N GLU A 111 1.03 9.41 22.85
CA GLU A 111 0.08 8.87 21.88
C GLU A 111 -0.46 9.99 20.99
N ARG A 112 -0.55 9.72 19.69
CA ARG A 112 -1.17 10.66 18.75
C ARG A 112 -2.66 10.72 19.04
N LYS A 113 -3.19 11.90 19.38
CA LYS A 113 -4.63 12.16 19.41
C LYS A 113 -5.22 11.82 18.03
N LYS A 114 -5.98 10.73 17.94
CA LYS A 114 -6.69 10.34 16.71
C LYS A 114 -7.97 11.16 16.67
N LEU A 115 -8.08 12.05 15.68
CA LEU A 115 -9.35 12.72 15.42
C LEU A 115 -10.39 11.67 14.98
N PRO A 116 -11.64 11.77 15.45
CA PRO A 116 -12.71 10.93 14.95
C PRO A 116 -12.83 11.15 13.43
N LYS A 117 -12.88 10.06 12.67
CA LYS A 117 -13.10 10.16 11.23
C LYS A 117 -14.53 10.67 11.03
N LYS A 118 -14.69 11.71 10.21
CA LYS A 118 -16.02 12.12 9.75
C LYS A 118 -16.69 10.92 9.08
N PRO A 119 -17.96 10.61 9.41
CA PRO A 119 -18.68 9.56 8.70
C PRO A 119 -18.69 9.91 7.20
N PRO A 120 -18.56 8.90 6.31
CA PRO A 120 -18.74 9.14 4.89
C PRO A 120 -20.14 9.71 4.63
N SER A 121 -20.30 10.52 3.57
CA SER A 121 -21.63 11.01 3.18
C SER A 121 -22.57 9.82 2.95
N MET A 122 -23.84 9.94 3.40
CA MET A 122 -24.83 8.85 3.42
C MET A 122 -25.16 8.23 2.04
N GLN A 123 -24.62 8.76 0.95
CA GLN A 123 -24.98 8.36 -0.43
C GLN A 123 -24.33 7.07 -0.95
N TYR A 124 -23.57 6.30 -0.16
CA TYR A 124 -22.95 5.09 -0.70
C TYR A 124 -23.17 3.87 0.20
N LYS A 125 -24.21 3.09 -0.12
CA LYS A 125 -24.18 1.65 0.18
C LYS A 125 -23.13 1.06 -0.77
N GLN A 126 -21.96 0.75 -0.23
CA GLN A 126 -21.05 -0.19 -0.90
C GLN A 126 -21.84 -1.50 -1.10
N LEU A 127 -21.68 -2.13 -2.27
CA LEU A 127 -22.35 -3.37 -2.64
C LEU A 127 -22.14 -4.48 -1.61
#